data_AF-A0A9E2MYZ9-F1
#
_entry.id   AF-A0A9E2MYZ9-F1
#
_cell.length_a   1.000
_cell.length_b   1.000
_cell.length_c   1.000
_cell.angle_alpha   90.00
_cell.angle_beta   90.00
_cell.angle_gamma   90.00
#
_symmetry.space_group_name_H-M   'P 1'
#
loop_
_entity.id
_entity.type
_entity.pdbx_description
1 polymer ?
#
loop_
_entity_poly.entity_id
_entity_poly.type
_entity_poly.pdbx_seq_one_letter_code
_entity_poly.pdbx_strand_id
1 'polypeptide(L)'
;MEKKLYLYKAFVKDIYDGDTITVDIDLGLKTFIHNEKIRLFGINAPEVRGEEKSRGLLSRDYMRALILNKEILLETIKDEKGKYGRYLGIIWINNIGKEYTNVNKLLIAEGLAEEKDY
;
A
#
# COMPACT_ATOMS: atom_id res chain seq x y z
N MET A 1 -4.50 -18.17 13.68
CA MET A 1 -4.08 -17.14 12.69
C MET A 1 -4.04 -17.84 11.35
N GLU A 2 -4.90 -17.45 10.41
CA GLU A 2 -4.84 -17.97 9.04
C GLU A 2 -3.44 -17.77 8.46
N LYS A 3 -2.97 -18.77 7.72
CA LYS A 3 -1.63 -18.76 7.13
C LYS A 3 -1.62 -17.70 6.02
N LYS A 4 -1.16 -16.49 6.35
CA LYS A 4 -0.88 -15.44 5.36
C LYS A 4 0.26 -15.89 4.46
N LEU A 5 -0.09 -16.53 3.35
CA LEU A 5 0.83 -16.82 2.28
C LEU A 5 1.14 -15.51 1.57
N TYR A 6 2.40 -15.28 1.19
CA TYR A 6 2.85 -14.10 0.43
C TYR A 6 2.96 -12.79 1.24
N LEU A 7 3.71 -12.86 2.34
CA LEU A 7 4.22 -11.70 3.07
C LEU A 7 5.68 -11.44 2.69
N TYR A 8 5.98 -10.21 2.29
CA TYR A 8 7.30 -9.81 1.85
C TYR A 8 7.77 -8.56 2.59
N LYS A 9 9.08 -8.44 2.79
CA LYS A 9 9.67 -7.14 3.10
C LYS A 9 9.72 -6.32 1.83
N ALA A 10 9.33 -5.07 1.92
CA ALA A 10 9.39 -4.15 0.79
C ALA A 10 9.86 -2.77 1.22
N PHE A 11 10.67 -2.11 0.40
CA PHE A 11 11.09 -0.74 0.61
C PHE A 11 10.27 0.20 -0.26
N VAL A 12 9.64 1.22 0.34
CA VAL A 12 8.79 2.17 -0.38
C VAL A 12 9.63 3.22 -1.08
N LYS A 13 9.63 3.19 -2.41
CA LYS A 13 10.39 4.09 -3.28
C LYS A 13 9.63 5.36 -3.61
N ASP A 14 8.34 5.25 -3.89
CA ASP A 14 7.52 6.38 -4.31
C ASP A 14 6.04 6.16 -4.00
N ILE A 15 5.32 7.26 -3.85
CA ILE A 15 3.87 7.31 -3.62
C ILE A 15 3.33 8.44 -4.51
N TYR A 16 2.73 8.04 -5.62
CA TYR A 16 2.16 8.96 -6.60
C TYR A 16 0.77 9.44 -6.17
N ASP A 17 -0.06 8.49 -5.73
CA ASP A 17 -1.46 8.66 -5.37
C ASP A 17 -1.73 7.99 -4.01
N GLY A 18 -2.84 8.33 -3.35
CA GLY A 18 -3.14 7.84 -1.99
C GLY A 18 -3.38 6.33 -1.89
N ASP A 19 -3.65 5.64 -3.01
CA ASP A 19 -3.96 4.20 -3.05
C ASP A 19 -2.94 3.36 -3.84
N THR A 20 -1.85 3.97 -4.33
CA THR A 20 -0.87 3.28 -5.18
C THR A 20 0.55 3.64 -4.77
N ILE A 21 1.37 2.63 -4.49
CA ILE A 21 2.77 2.79 -4.10
C ILE A 21 3.71 2.08 -5.06
N THR A 22 4.95 2.56 -5.13
CA THR A 22 6.05 1.91 -5.86
C THR A 22 7.05 1.36 -4.85
N VAL A 23 7.37 0.07 -4.96
CA VAL A 23 8.20 -0.64 -3.98
C VAL A 23 9.29 -1.49 -4.63
N ASP A 24 10.37 -1.68 -3.87
CA ASP A 24 11.32 -2.75 -4.10
C ASP A 24 11.00 -3.89 -3.12
N ILE A 25 10.69 -5.09 -3.64
CA ILE A 25 10.25 -6.26 -2.87
C ILE A 25 11.40 -7.26 -2.74
N ASP A 26 11.73 -7.64 -1.51
CA ASP A 26 12.69 -8.71 -1.21
C ASP A 26 11.96 -10.07 -1.19
N LEU A 27 12.31 -10.95 -2.14
CA LEU A 27 11.77 -12.31 -2.23
C LEU A 27 12.63 -13.34 -1.48
N GLY A 28 13.71 -12.89 -0.83
CA GLY A 28 14.74 -13.74 -0.27
C GLY A 28 15.64 -14.33 -1.34
N LEU A 29 16.56 -15.22 -0.94
CA LEU A 29 17.44 -15.95 -1.86
C LEU A 29 18.21 -15.04 -2.84
N LYS A 30 18.57 -13.82 -2.39
CA LYS A 30 19.23 -12.78 -3.21
C LYS A 30 18.42 -12.36 -4.45
N THR A 31 17.09 -12.47 -4.39
CA THR A 31 16.18 -12.14 -5.48
C THR A 31 15.27 -10.98 -5.08
N PHE A 32 15.20 -9.96 -5.94
CA PHE A 32 14.42 -8.75 -5.71
C PHE A 32 13.55 -8.42 -6.92
N ILE A 33 12.36 -7.86 -6.65
CA ILE A 33 11.57 -7.17 -7.67
C ILE A 33 11.71 -5.67 -7.40
N HIS A 34 12.12 -4.90 -8.41
CA HIS A 34 12.31 -3.46 -8.27
C HIS A 34 11.23 -2.66 -8.97
N ASN A 35 10.88 -1.52 -8.39
CA ASN A 35 9.90 -0.57 -8.93
C ASN A 35 8.51 -1.16 -9.22
N GLU A 36 8.08 -2.14 -8.44
CA GLU A 36 6.76 -2.76 -8.59
C GLU A 36 5.68 -1.81 -8.09
N LYS A 37 4.59 -1.67 -8.88
CA LYS A 37 3.46 -0.81 -8.51
C LYS A 37 2.38 -1.64 -7.85
N ILE A 38 2.15 -1.38 -6.57
CA ILE A 38 1.12 -2.05 -5.77
C ILE A 38 -0.04 -1.11 -5.56
N ARG A 39 -1.25 -1.59 -5.89
CA ARG A 39 -2.49 -0.91 -5.52
C ARG A 39 -2.99 -1.43 -4.17
N LEU A 40 -3.40 -0.52 -3.31
CA LEU A 40 -3.91 -0.87 -2.00
C LEU A 40 -5.25 -1.58 -2.13
N PHE A 41 -5.33 -2.76 -1.55
CA PHE A 41 -6.55 -3.55 -1.53
C PHE A 41 -7.59 -2.98 -0.56
N GLY A 42 -8.85 -3.11 -0.95
CA GLY A 42 -10.01 -2.74 -0.14
C GLY A 42 -10.26 -1.24 -0.06
N ILE A 43 -9.48 -0.39 -0.75
CA ILE A 43 -9.60 1.06 -0.64
C ILE A 43 -9.52 1.77 -2.00
N ASN A 44 -10.08 2.97 -2.05
CA ASN A 44 -9.85 3.94 -3.11
C ASN A 44 -9.56 5.31 -2.48
N ALA A 45 -8.43 5.93 -2.86
CA ALA A 45 -8.12 7.28 -2.41
C ALA A 45 -8.67 8.32 -3.41
N PRO A 46 -8.98 9.55 -2.96
CA PRO A 46 -9.39 10.63 -3.84
C PRO A 46 -8.30 10.95 -4.87
N GLU A 47 -8.71 11.37 -6.08
CA GLU A 47 -7.77 11.64 -7.17
C GLU A 47 -6.88 12.87 -6.88
N VAL A 48 -5.59 12.79 -7.21
CA VAL A 48 -4.63 13.90 -7.01
C VAL A 48 -4.77 15.01 -8.07
N ARG A 49 -5.72 14.87 -9.01
CA ARG A 49 -6.03 15.81 -10.09
C ARG A 49 -7.54 16.03 -10.14
N GLY A 50 -7.97 17.15 -10.71
CA GLY A 50 -9.40 17.49 -10.80
C GLY A 50 -9.95 18.09 -9.50
N GLU A 51 -11.26 17.96 -9.30
CA GLU A 51 -12.00 18.59 -8.20
C GLU A 51 -11.61 18.04 -6.83
N GLU A 52 -11.22 16.76 -6.77
CA GLU A 52 -10.82 16.09 -5.53
C GLU A 52 -9.35 16.32 -5.12
N LYS A 53 -8.60 17.07 -5.94
CA LYS A 53 -7.15 17.26 -5.79
C LYS A 53 -6.72 17.62 -4.37
N SER A 54 -7.46 18.47 -3.66
CA SER A 54 -7.10 18.85 -2.29
C SER A 54 -7.10 17.66 -1.34
N ARG A 55 -8.10 16.78 -1.44
CA ARG A 55 -8.19 15.56 -0.61
C ARG A 55 -7.20 14.49 -1.07
N GLY A 56 -7.02 14.36 -2.39
CA GLY A 56 -6.04 13.42 -2.95
C GLY A 56 -4.61 13.74 -2.52
N LEU A 57 -4.22 15.02 -2.53
CA LEU A 57 -2.93 15.48 -2.04
C LEU A 57 -2.76 15.19 -0.54
N LEU A 58 -3.80 15.41 0.26
CA LEU A 58 -3.75 15.16 1.70
C LEU A 58 -3.57 13.67 2.00
N SER A 59 -4.31 12.79 1.31
CA SER A 59 -4.16 11.32 1.41
C SER A 59 -2.75 10.87 1.01
N ARG A 60 -2.25 11.36 -0.14
CA ARG A 60 -0.89 11.07 -0.61
C ARG A 60 0.18 11.55 0.38
N ASP A 61 0.08 12.76 0.88
CA ASP A 61 1.10 13.35 1.75
C ASP A 61 1.10 12.68 3.14
N TYR A 62 -0.08 12.27 3.63
CA TYR A 62 -0.19 11.41 4.81
C TYR A 62 0.55 10.07 4.61
N MET A 63 0.30 9.39 3.48
CA MET A 63 1.02 8.16 3.12
C MET A 63 2.52 8.37 3.04
N ARG A 64 2.96 9.49 2.46
CA ARG A 64 4.39 9.83 2.37
C ARG A 64 5.03 10.01 3.74
N ALA A 65 4.38 10.75 4.64
CA ALA A 65 4.86 10.91 6.01
C ALA A 65 4.94 9.56 6.75
N LEU A 66 3.97 8.68 6.50
CA LEU A 66 3.85 7.41 7.18
C LEU A 66 4.90 6.38 6.71
N ILE A 67 5.06 6.17 5.40
CA ILE A 67 5.80 5.02 4.86
C ILE A 67 6.84 5.33 3.78
N LEU A 68 6.94 6.54 3.23
CA LEU A 68 7.91 6.83 2.16
C LEU A 68 9.35 6.66 2.68
N ASN A 69 10.21 6.03 1.87
CA ASN A 69 11.61 5.71 2.22
C ASN A 69 11.75 4.83 3.47
N LYS A 70 10.75 4.00 3.76
CA LYS A 70 10.77 3.05 4.87
C LYS A 70 10.56 1.62 4.38
N GLU A 71 11.02 0.67 5.20
CA GLU A 71 10.67 -0.74 5.05
C GLU A 71 9.27 -1.00 5.61
N ILE A 72 8.48 -1.77 4.86
CA ILE A 72 7.15 -2.22 5.23
C ILE A 72 7.05 -3.74 5.08
N LEU A 73 6.02 -4.31 5.70
CA LEU A 73 5.60 -5.67 5.43
C LEU A 73 4.42 -5.63 4.44
N LEU A 74 4.62 -6.19 3.25
CA LEU A 74 3.65 -6.22 2.16
C LEU A 74 2.98 -7.59 2.11
N GLU A 75 1.66 -7.62 2.27
CA GLU A 75 0.82 -8.79 2.02
C GLU A 75 0.24 -8.68 0.62
N THR A 76 0.67 -9.52 -0.30
CA THR A 76 0.12 -9.52 -1.67
C THR A 76 -1.12 -10.39 -1.73
N ILE A 77 -2.16 -9.90 -2.38
CA ILE A 77 -3.37 -10.69 -2.66
C ILE A 77 -3.18 -11.31 -4.03
N LYS A 78 -3.18 -12.65 -4.05
CA LYS A 78 -3.08 -13.43 -5.27
C LYS A 78 -4.41 -13.36 -6.02
N ASP A 79 -4.63 -12.24 -6.67
CA ASP A 79 -5.67 -12.12 -7.69
C ASP A 79 -5.11 -12.69 -9.01
N GLU A 80 -5.96 -13.33 -9.80
CA GLU A 80 -5.61 -13.92 -11.10
C GLU A 80 -5.32 -12.80 -12.10
N LYS A 81 -4.19 -12.09 -11.98
CA LYS A 81 -3.87 -10.89 -12.78
C LYS A 81 -5.14 -10.08 -13.05
N GLY A 82 -5.66 -9.41 -12.02
CA GLY A 82 -6.82 -8.54 -12.19
C GLY A 82 -6.68 -7.67 -13.44
N LYS A 83 -7.82 -7.34 -14.06
CA LYS A 83 -8.03 -6.62 -15.34
C LYS A 83 -7.13 -5.39 -15.61
N TYR A 84 -6.35 -4.93 -14.62
CA TYR A 84 -5.58 -3.69 -14.58
C TYR A 84 -4.06 -3.87 -14.48
N GLY A 85 -3.54 -5.10 -14.51
CA GLY A 85 -2.10 -5.36 -14.68
C GLY A 85 -1.20 -4.94 -13.50
N ARG A 86 -1.77 -4.66 -12.32
CA ARG A 86 -1.06 -4.32 -11.08
C ARG A 86 -1.43 -5.30 -9.97
N TYR A 87 -0.50 -5.60 -9.08
CA TYR A 87 -0.79 -6.41 -7.89
C TYR A 87 -1.60 -5.62 -6.86
N LEU A 88 -2.49 -6.33 -6.17
CA LEU A 88 -3.22 -5.82 -5.00
C LEU A 88 -2.46 -6.19 -3.73
N GLY A 89 -2.40 -5.26 -2.77
CA GLY A 89 -1.66 -5.49 -1.54
C GLY A 89 -2.20 -4.77 -0.32
N ILE A 90 -1.88 -5.32 0.84
CA ILE A 90 -2.13 -4.73 2.16
C ILE A 90 -0.79 -4.40 2.80
N ILE A 91 -0.66 -3.17 3.27
CA ILE A 91 0.56 -2.70 3.93
C ILE A 91 0.43 -2.85 5.44
N TRP A 92 1.46 -3.43 6.04
CA TRP A 92 1.62 -3.55 7.48
C TRP A 92 2.88 -2.81 7.92
N ILE A 93 2.72 -1.89 8.87
CA ILE A 93 3.84 -1.20 9.51
C ILE A 93 3.99 -1.64 10.95
N ASN A 94 5.23 -1.80 11.40
CA ASN A 94 5.52 -2.11 12.80
C ASN A 94 5.66 -0.80 13.58
N ASN A 95 4.78 -0.60 14.57
CA ASN A 95 4.95 0.45 15.56
C ASN A 95 5.73 -0.16 16.73
N ILE A 96 6.95 0.33 16.98
CA ILE A 96 7.85 -0.23 18.01
C ILE A 96 7.08 -0.46 19.34
N GLY A 97 7.02 -1.71 19.79
CA GLY A 97 6.32 -2.11 21.02
C GLY A 97 4.81 -2.31 20.89
N LYS A 98 4.25 -2.29 19.68
CA LYS A 98 2.83 -2.56 19.37
C LYS A 98 2.68 -3.61 18.28
N GLU A 99 1.45 -4.07 18.08
CA GLU A 99 1.10 -4.94 16.95
C GLU A 99 1.24 -4.21 15.61
N TYR A 100 1.42 -4.99 14.54
CA TYR A 100 1.44 -4.48 13.18
C TYR A 100 0.14 -3.74 12.85
N THR A 101 0.27 -2.54 12.31
CA THR A 101 -0.86 -1.71 11.92
C THR A 101 -1.13 -1.86 10.42
N ASN A 102 -2.38 -2.14 10.06
CA ASN A 102 -2.84 -2.18 8.67
C ASN A 102 -3.03 -0.74 8.16
N VAL A 103 -2.19 -0.31 7.23
CA VAL A 103 -2.23 1.06 6.71
C VAL A 103 -3.47 1.29 5.85
N ASN A 104 -3.92 0.29 5.09
CA ASN A 104 -5.12 0.42 4.25
C ASN A 104 -6.35 0.79 5.10
N LYS A 105 -6.56 0.09 6.22
CA LYS A 105 -7.66 0.39 7.16
C LYS A 105 -7.47 1.73 7.86
N LEU A 106 -6.22 2.11 8.15
CA LEU A 106 -5.92 3.40 8.76
C LEU A 106 -6.35 4.56 7.84
N LEU A 107 -6.13 4.45 6.52
CA LEU A 107 -6.57 5.46 5.57
C LEU A 107 -8.09 5.64 5.55
N ILE A 108 -8.86 4.56 5.66
CA ILE A 108 -10.33 4.64 5.79
C ILE A 108 -10.71 5.35 7.10
N ALA A 109 -10.09 4.93 8.22
CA ALA A 109 -10.41 5.47 9.54
C ALA A 109 -10.13 6.98 9.65
N GLU A 110 -9.09 7.47 8.98
CA GLU A 110 -8.73 8.89 8.90
C GLU A 110 -9.54 9.67 7.85
N GLY A 111 -10.47 9.02 7.13
CA GLY A 111 -11.27 9.65 6.06
C GLY A 111 -10.45 10.04 4.83
N LEU A 112 -9.30 9.38 4.61
CA LEU A 112 -8.36 9.65 3.52
C LEU A 112 -8.54 8.70 2.32
N ALA A 113 -9.37 7.68 2.49
CA ALA A 113 -9.78 6.76 1.45
C ALA A 113 -11.18 6.22 1.77
N GLU A 114 -11.87 5.73 0.74
CA GLU A 114 -13.15 5.06 0.84
C GLU A 114 -12.98 3.55 0.68
N GLU A 115 -13.86 2.76 1.29
CA GLU A 115 -13.87 1.31 1.13
C GLU A 115 -14.23 0.94 -0.31
N LYS A 116 -13.56 -0.10 -0.84
CA LYS A 116 -13.77 -0.57 -2.21
C LYS A 116 -13.80 -2.08 -2.25
N ASP A 117 -14.90 -2.62 -2.77
CA ASP A 117 -15.03 -4.04 -3.07
C ASP A 117 -14.31 -4.40 -4.38
N TYR A 118 -13.72 -5.59 -4.40
CA TYR A 118 -12.95 -6.17 -5.51
C TYR A 118 -13.60 -7.45 -6.01
#